data_AF-A8S6P2-F1
#
_entry.id   AF-A8S6P2-F1
#
_cell.length_a   1.000
_cell.length_b   1.000
_cell.length_c   1.000
_cell.angle_alpha   90.00
_cell.angle_beta   90.00
_cell.angle_gamma   90.00
#
_symmetry.space_group_name_H-M   'P 1'
#
loop_
_entity.id
_entity.type
_entity.pdbx_description
1 polymer ?
#
loop_
_entity_poly.entity_id
_entity_poly.type
_entity_poly.pdbx_seq_one_letter_code
_entity_poly.pdbx_strand_id
1 'polypeptide(L)'
;MGLFPSANDFKAGKGVEKDAPRKTGIGRFFELVGRDMNGMFLANLLTCIGFAPVICLVYIGFLQNSLPVMLGSAAVGGLLAGPALAGMYDTVLRALRDEAGYWWVTYRKAFKRNFKASLVPGVLYTVVVTLQIFLVYFCFNMLYHGTNVGVPLWVATVLNLVLFQMLFAYMWPQVVLLDQPLSLTLKNSINCMIAFLPHALAAAIVQVLFWGVVILCMPLGLFLMLIFGFWFVTEVSCQIVYGDIDRVFHIEENIRKMKDAELEAALKEDYADDDTPEE
;
A
#
# COMPACT_ATOMS: atom_id res chain seq x y z
N MET A 1 -24.27 -6.26 6.90
CA MET A 1 -23.81 -4.87 7.06
C MET A 1 -24.51 -4.04 6.00
N GLY A 2 -25.12 -2.92 6.39
CA GLY A 2 -25.93 -2.09 5.49
C GLY A 2 -25.07 -1.35 4.47
N LEU A 3 -25.59 -1.25 3.24
CA LEU A 3 -24.94 -0.58 2.10
C LEU A 3 -25.00 0.96 2.19
N PHE A 4 -25.61 1.51 3.24
CA PHE A 4 -25.87 2.93 3.43
C PHE A 4 -25.47 3.40 4.83
N PRO A 5 -25.01 4.66 4.99
CA PRO A 5 -24.53 5.17 6.27
C PRO A 5 -25.67 5.24 7.30
N SER A 6 -25.39 4.78 8.52
CA SER A 6 -26.24 4.88 9.72
C SER A 6 -25.50 5.66 10.80
N ALA A 7 -26.21 6.35 11.70
CA ALA A 7 -25.61 7.03 12.85
C ALA A 7 -24.76 6.11 13.76
N ASN A 8 -24.98 4.79 13.68
CA ASN A 8 -24.16 3.80 14.38
C ASN A 8 -22.80 3.52 13.70
N ASP A 9 -22.55 4.00 12.49
CA ASP A 9 -21.27 3.89 11.77
C ASP A 9 -20.17 4.82 12.30
N PHE A 10 -20.56 5.77 13.17
CA PHE A 10 -19.66 6.67 13.91
C PHE A 10 -19.34 6.17 15.33
N LYS A 11 -19.89 5.03 15.75
CA LYS A 11 -19.53 4.42 17.05
C LYS A 11 -18.20 3.69 16.97
N ALA A 12 -17.50 3.66 18.10
CA ALA A 12 -16.20 3.04 18.28
C ALA A 12 -16.13 1.64 17.64
N GLY A 13 -15.08 1.42 16.84
CA GLY A 13 -14.85 0.18 16.11
C GLY A 13 -14.77 -1.04 17.03
N LYS A 14 -15.00 -2.22 16.45
CA LYS A 14 -15.13 -3.47 17.18
C LYS A 14 -13.80 -3.87 17.85
N GLY A 15 -13.71 -3.69 19.17
CA GLY A 15 -13.00 -4.64 20.05
C GLY A 15 -11.53 -4.41 20.37
N VAL A 16 -11.06 -3.17 20.55
CA VAL A 16 -9.83 -2.93 21.32
C VAL A 16 -10.10 -1.80 22.32
N GLU A 17 -9.91 -2.06 23.61
CA GLU A 17 -9.94 -1.01 24.64
C GLU A 17 -8.86 0.02 24.29
N LYS A 18 -9.20 1.32 24.39
CA LYS A 18 -8.27 2.42 24.05
C LYS A 18 -6.90 2.31 24.76
N ASP A 19 -6.85 1.58 25.87
CA ASP A 19 -5.69 1.46 26.76
C ASP A 19 -5.02 0.06 26.76
N ALA A 20 -5.45 -0.88 25.92
CA ALA A 20 -4.82 -2.20 25.85
C ALA A 20 -3.45 -2.12 25.12
N PRO A 21 -2.36 -2.69 25.68
CA PRO A 21 -1.07 -2.68 25.01
C PRO A 21 -1.16 -3.44 23.68
N ARG A 22 -0.76 -2.78 22.58
CA ARG A 22 -0.76 -3.39 21.25
C ARG A 22 0.13 -4.63 21.22
N LYS A 23 -0.40 -5.73 20.70
CA LYS A 23 0.42 -6.93 20.42
C LYS A 23 1.47 -6.60 19.36
N THR A 24 2.57 -7.35 19.37
CA THR A 24 3.66 -7.22 18.40
C THR A 24 3.82 -8.48 17.55
N GLY A 25 4.35 -8.33 16.34
CA GLY A 25 4.64 -9.43 15.42
C GLY A 25 3.41 -10.25 15.01
N ILE A 26 3.54 -11.58 14.99
CA ILE A 26 2.51 -12.51 14.49
C ILE A 26 1.19 -12.39 15.28
N GLY A 27 1.25 -12.09 16.59
CA GLY A 27 0.06 -11.88 17.40
C GLY A 27 -0.75 -10.66 16.96
N ARG A 28 -0.08 -9.62 16.46
CA ARG A 28 -0.72 -8.43 15.89
C ARG A 28 -1.36 -8.72 14.53
N PHE A 29 -0.69 -9.49 13.68
CA PHE A 29 -1.24 -9.96 12.41
C PHE A 29 -2.59 -10.64 12.59
N PHE A 30 -2.69 -11.67 13.43
CA PHE A 30 -3.95 -12.39 13.61
C PHE A 30 -5.04 -11.56 14.28
N GLU A 31 -4.67 -10.61 15.14
CA GLU A 31 -5.62 -9.65 15.72
C GLU A 31 -6.22 -8.73 14.65
N LEU A 32 -5.38 -8.16 13.79
CA LEU A 32 -5.82 -7.28 12.70
C LEU A 32 -6.63 -8.04 11.66
N VAL A 33 -6.18 -9.24 11.27
CA VAL A 33 -6.95 -10.11 10.39
C VAL A 33 -8.30 -10.44 11.04
N GLY A 34 -8.34 -10.85 12.30
CA GLY A 34 -9.61 -11.16 12.97
C GLY A 34 -10.58 -9.98 13.08
N ARG A 35 -10.07 -8.76 13.26
CA ARG A 35 -10.88 -7.54 13.45
C ARG A 35 -11.30 -6.89 12.12
N ASP A 36 -10.34 -6.66 11.23
CA ASP A 36 -10.48 -5.78 10.06
C ASP A 36 -10.43 -6.53 8.72
N MET A 37 -10.49 -7.88 8.73
CA MET A 37 -10.42 -8.71 7.51
C MET A 37 -11.30 -8.19 6.39
N ASN A 38 -12.55 -7.88 6.70
CA ASN A 38 -13.55 -7.58 5.69
C ASN A 38 -13.21 -6.26 4.96
N GLY A 39 -12.73 -5.26 5.70
CA GLY A 39 -12.30 -3.99 5.10
C GLY A 39 -11.04 -4.17 4.25
N MET A 40 -10.04 -4.91 4.75
CA MET A 40 -8.82 -5.18 4.00
C MET A 40 -9.09 -6.01 2.73
N PHE A 41 -9.98 -7.00 2.81
CA PHE A 41 -10.39 -7.83 1.70
C PHE A 41 -11.18 -7.04 0.64
N LEU A 42 -12.14 -6.20 1.04
CA LEU A 42 -12.88 -5.36 0.09
C LEU A 42 -11.98 -4.33 -0.58
N ALA A 43 -11.02 -3.76 0.15
CA ALA A 43 -9.99 -2.91 -0.43
C ALA A 43 -9.13 -3.67 -1.45
N ASN A 44 -8.77 -4.94 -1.16
CA ASN A 44 -8.05 -5.80 -2.10
C ASN A 44 -8.81 -5.95 -3.42
N LEU A 45 -10.12 -6.23 -3.37
CA LEU A 45 -10.92 -6.40 -4.59
C LEU A 45 -10.93 -5.11 -5.43
N LEU A 46 -11.04 -3.95 -4.80
CA LEU A 46 -10.96 -2.66 -5.50
C LEU A 46 -9.58 -2.42 -6.10
N THR A 47 -8.51 -2.81 -5.40
CA THR A 47 -7.15 -2.74 -5.94
C THR A 47 -6.97 -3.70 -7.11
N CYS A 48 -7.48 -4.93 -7.03
CA CYS A 48 -7.48 -5.87 -8.14
C CYS A 48 -8.21 -5.30 -9.37
N ILE A 49 -9.36 -4.66 -9.18
CA ILE A 49 -10.10 -3.97 -10.27
C ILE A 49 -9.26 -2.82 -10.84
N GLY A 50 -8.60 -2.02 -9.99
CA GLY A 50 -7.72 -0.94 -10.42
C GLY A 50 -6.49 -1.41 -11.21
N PHE A 51 -5.97 -2.60 -10.88
CA PHE A 51 -4.82 -3.21 -11.57
C PHE A 51 -5.23 -4.05 -12.79
N ALA A 52 -6.49 -4.49 -12.91
CA ALA A 52 -6.94 -5.33 -14.03
C ALA A 52 -6.64 -4.71 -15.41
N PRO A 53 -6.87 -3.40 -15.66
CA PRO A 53 -6.47 -2.76 -16.90
C PRO A 53 -4.95 -2.83 -17.17
N VAL A 54 -4.12 -2.60 -16.15
CA VAL A 54 -2.65 -2.71 -16.26
C VAL A 54 -2.27 -4.12 -16.70
N ILE A 55 -2.78 -5.12 -15.99
CA ILE A 55 -2.45 -6.53 -16.23
C ILE A 55 -2.86 -6.93 -17.66
N CYS A 56 -4.08 -6.56 -18.07
CA CYS A 56 -4.58 -6.88 -19.42
C CYS A 56 -3.76 -6.19 -20.52
N LEU A 57 -3.47 -4.90 -20.37
CA LEU A 57 -2.75 -4.13 -21.40
C LEU A 57 -1.27 -4.55 -21.48
N VAL A 58 -0.61 -4.78 -20.34
CA VAL A 58 0.77 -5.30 -20.31
C VAL A 58 0.82 -6.70 -20.92
N TYR A 59 -0.17 -7.55 -20.65
CA TYR A 59 -0.27 -8.87 -21.28
C TYR A 59 -0.42 -8.79 -22.81
N ILE A 60 -1.22 -7.84 -23.32
CA ILE A 60 -1.30 -7.58 -24.78
C ILE A 60 0.07 -7.15 -25.32
N GLY A 61 0.79 -6.28 -24.61
CA GLY A 61 2.15 -5.89 -25.00
C GLY A 61 3.12 -7.08 -25.06
N PHE A 62 3.00 -8.03 -24.13
CA PHE A 62 3.73 -9.30 -24.14
C PHE A 62 3.39 -10.14 -25.37
N LEU A 63 2.10 -10.30 -25.70
CA LEU A 63 1.66 -11.03 -26.90
C LEU A 63 2.19 -10.40 -28.19
N GLN A 64 2.33 -9.08 -28.22
CA GLN A 64 2.89 -8.34 -29.35
C GLN A 64 4.43 -8.30 -29.37
N ASN A 65 5.10 -8.86 -28.36
CA ASN A 65 6.56 -8.79 -28.19
C ASN A 65 7.14 -7.37 -28.32
N SER A 66 6.39 -6.36 -27.89
CA SER A 66 6.76 -4.95 -28.06
C SER A 66 6.93 -4.26 -26.71
N LEU A 67 8.19 -4.06 -26.32
CA LEU A 67 8.55 -3.36 -25.07
C LEU A 67 7.93 -1.95 -24.98
N PRO A 68 7.94 -1.10 -26.04
CA PRO A 68 7.30 0.21 -25.97
C PRO A 68 5.80 0.13 -25.67
N VAL A 69 5.09 -0.85 -26.25
CA VAL A 69 3.66 -1.05 -25.99
C VAL A 69 3.43 -1.49 -24.55
N MET A 70 4.28 -2.38 -24.01
CA MET A 70 4.21 -2.78 -22.61
C MET A 70 4.42 -1.60 -21.65
N LEU A 71 5.44 -0.78 -21.89
CA LEU A 71 5.74 0.37 -21.03
C LEU A 71 4.67 1.46 -21.14
N GLY A 72 4.17 1.75 -22.34
CA GLY A 72 3.06 2.69 -22.54
C GLY A 72 1.77 2.20 -21.85
N SER A 73 1.49 0.91 -21.96
CA SER A 73 0.37 0.25 -21.29
C SER A 73 0.48 0.33 -19.76
N ALA A 74 1.67 0.05 -19.23
CA ALA A 74 1.96 0.14 -17.81
C ALA A 74 1.77 1.58 -17.30
N ALA A 75 2.25 2.58 -18.05
CA ALA A 75 2.10 3.98 -17.68
C ALA A 75 0.63 4.41 -17.63
N VAL A 76 -0.17 4.05 -18.65
CA VAL A 76 -1.60 4.38 -18.68
C VAL A 76 -2.36 3.68 -17.56
N GLY A 77 -2.11 2.40 -17.35
CA GLY A 77 -2.75 1.65 -16.27
C GLY A 77 -2.30 2.10 -14.88
N GLY A 78 -1.05 2.56 -14.75
CA GLY A 78 -0.48 3.10 -13.51
C GLY A 78 -1.24 4.29 -12.93
N LEU A 79 -1.90 5.06 -13.79
CA LEU A 79 -2.77 6.18 -13.38
C LEU A 79 -3.99 5.70 -12.59
N LEU A 80 -4.49 4.49 -12.86
CA LEU A 80 -5.62 3.89 -12.15
C LEU A 80 -5.13 3.05 -10.96
N ALA A 81 -4.05 2.30 -11.16
CA ALA A 81 -3.47 1.42 -10.16
C ALA A 81 -2.89 2.18 -8.96
N GLY A 82 -2.29 3.37 -9.18
CA GLY A 82 -1.72 4.20 -8.12
C GLY A 82 -2.72 4.57 -7.03
N PRO A 83 -3.84 5.25 -7.37
CA PRO A 83 -4.89 5.59 -6.41
C PRO A 83 -5.51 4.36 -5.74
N ALA A 84 -5.71 3.28 -6.48
CA ALA A 84 -6.27 2.03 -5.95
C ALA A 84 -5.32 1.38 -4.92
N LEU A 85 -4.00 1.46 -5.15
CA LEU A 85 -2.98 0.99 -4.21
C LEU A 85 -2.90 1.91 -2.99
N ALA A 86 -2.93 3.23 -3.18
CA ALA A 86 -2.94 4.18 -2.06
C ALA A 86 -4.13 3.97 -1.11
N GLY A 87 -5.32 3.64 -1.65
CA GLY A 87 -6.49 3.29 -0.83
C GLY A 87 -6.31 1.99 -0.03
N MET A 88 -5.58 1.00 -0.58
CA MET A 88 -5.23 -0.23 0.12
C MET A 88 -4.27 0.04 1.29
N TYR A 89 -3.18 0.77 1.02
CA TYR A 89 -2.22 1.18 2.05
C TYR A 89 -2.89 1.97 3.17
N ASP A 90 -3.77 2.91 2.82
CA ASP A 90 -4.54 3.68 3.82
C ASP A 90 -5.44 2.79 4.69
N THR A 91 -6.12 1.82 4.09
CA THR A 91 -6.94 0.85 4.84
C THR A 91 -6.10 0.02 5.82
N VAL A 92 -4.96 -0.49 5.37
CA VAL A 92 -4.03 -1.27 6.20
C VAL A 92 -3.44 -0.41 7.32
N LEU A 93 -2.97 0.80 7.01
CA LEU A 93 -2.34 1.69 7.99
C LEU A 93 -3.34 2.20 9.02
N ARG A 94 -4.62 2.37 8.65
CA ARG A 94 -5.70 2.64 9.62
C ARG A 94 -5.98 1.45 10.51
N ALA A 95 -6.03 0.23 9.95
CA ALA A 95 -6.15 -0.99 10.74
C ALA A 95 -4.97 -1.12 11.73
N LEU A 96 -3.73 -0.90 11.27
CA LEU A 96 -2.53 -0.92 12.11
C LEU A 96 -2.57 0.10 13.26
N ARG A 97 -3.21 1.25 13.03
CA ARG A 97 -3.37 2.34 14.02
C ARG A 97 -4.61 2.20 14.90
N ASP A 98 -5.43 1.17 14.71
CA ASP A 98 -6.70 0.96 15.41
C ASP A 98 -7.69 2.12 15.20
N GLU A 99 -7.66 2.76 14.03
CA GLU A 99 -8.60 3.85 13.71
C GLU A 99 -10.00 3.29 13.43
N ALA A 100 -10.97 3.72 14.25
CA ALA A 100 -12.38 3.38 14.08
C ALA A 100 -13.01 4.16 12.92
N GLY A 101 -13.86 3.50 12.14
CA GLY A 101 -14.72 4.15 11.14
C GLY A 101 -15.27 3.18 10.12
N TYR A 102 -16.43 3.50 9.56
CA TYR A 102 -16.99 2.69 8.48
C TYR A 102 -16.04 2.66 7.28
N TRP A 103 -15.69 1.43 6.89
CA TRP A 103 -14.61 1.17 5.93
C TRP A 103 -14.82 1.88 4.59
N TRP A 104 -16.04 1.86 4.03
CA TRP A 104 -16.26 2.41 2.69
C TRP A 104 -16.16 3.93 2.66
N VAL A 105 -16.72 4.61 3.67
CA VAL A 105 -16.66 6.08 3.77
C VAL A 105 -15.22 6.54 3.92
N THR A 106 -14.46 5.87 4.79
CA THR A 106 -13.04 6.16 5.01
C THR A 106 -12.20 5.85 3.77
N TYR A 107 -12.40 4.70 3.11
CA TYR A 107 -11.74 4.34 1.86
C TYR A 107 -11.98 5.38 0.76
N ARG A 108 -13.24 5.79 0.55
CA ARG A 108 -13.59 6.77 -0.50
C ARG A 108 -12.96 8.13 -0.22
N LYS A 109 -12.90 8.56 1.04
CA LYS A 109 -12.25 9.82 1.44
C LYS A 109 -10.74 9.76 1.19
N ALA A 110 -10.10 8.66 1.59
CA ALA A 110 -8.67 8.45 1.38
C ALA A 110 -8.30 8.34 -0.10
N PHE A 111 -9.08 7.61 -0.90
CA PHE A 111 -8.90 7.51 -2.34
C PHE A 111 -8.91 8.89 -3.00
N LYS A 112 -9.86 9.76 -2.64
CA LYS A 112 -9.95 11.12 -3.17
C LYS A 112 -8.78 12.01 -2.72
N ARG A 113 -8.42 11.96 -1.43
CA ARG A 113 -7.33 12.75 -0.86
C ARG A 113 -6.00 12.41 -1.53
N ASN A 114 -5.72 11.11 -1.63
CA ASN A 114 -4.43 10.61 -2.10
C ASN A 114 -4.40 10.46 -3.64
N PHE A 115 -5.50 10.76 -4.35
CA PHE A 115 -5.62 10.55 -5.80
C PHE A 115 -4.46 11.21 -6.55
N LYS A 116 -4.28 12.53 -6.39
CA LYS A 116 -3.24 13.29 -7.10
C LYS A 116 -1.83 12.89 -6.67
N ALA A 117 -1.63 12.68 -5.37
CA ALA A 117 -0.33 12.32 -4.81
C ALA A 117 0.14 10.93 -5.26
N SER A 118 -0.78 10.01 -5.53
CA SER A 118 -0.49 8.63 -5.92
C SER A 118 -0.37 8.38 -7.42
N LEU A 119 -0.74 9.34 -8.29
CA LEU A 119 -0.64 9.17 -9.75
C LEU A 119 0.81 8.94 -10.20
N VAL A 120 1.71 9.87 -9.87
CA VAL A 120 3.10 9.79 -10.31
C VAL A 120 3.81 8.57 -9.69
N PRO A 121 3.71 8.30 -8.38
CA PRO A 121 4.22 7.06 -7.79
C PRO A 121 3.64 5.80 -8.44
N GLY A 122 2.35 5.79 -8.77
CA GLY A 122 1.68 4.65 -9.41
C GLY A 122 2.18 4.37 -10.82
N VAL A 123 2.37 5.41 -11.64
CA VAL A 123 2.97 5.30 -12.98
C VAL A 123 4.41 4.80 -12.88
N LEU A 124 5.22 5.39 -12.01
CA LEU A 124 6.61 4.96 -11.81
C LEU A 124 6.67 3.51 -11.34
N TYR A 125 5.81 3.11 -10.40
CA TYR A 125 5.73 1.75 -9.89
C TYR A 125 5.43 0.75 -11.01
N THR A 126 4.32 0.96 -11.72
CA THR A 126 3.85 0.03 -12.74
C THR A 126 4.80 -0.08 -13.93
N VAL A 127 5.41 1.03 -14.36
CA VAL A 127 6.41 1.02 -15.44
C VAL A 127 7.66 0.23 -15.05
N VAL A 128 8.22 0.49 -13.87
CA VAL A 128 9.43 -0.20 -13.43
C VAL A 128 9.17 -1.68 -13.14
N VAL A 129 8.04 -2.02 -12.50
CA VAL A 129 7.64 -3.43 -12.29
C VAL A 129 7.45 -4.14 -13.63
N THR A 130 6.83 -3.49 -14.63
CA THR A 130 6.68 -4.08 -15.97
C THR A 130 8.04 -4.33 -16.63
N LEU A 131 8.98 -3.39 -16.49
CA LEU A 131 10.36 -3.56 -16.97
C LEU A 131 11.08 -4.70 -16.25
N GLN A 132 10.88 -4.86 -14.94
CA GLN A 132 11.44 -5.97 -14.16
C GLN A 132 10.88 -7.32 -14.60
N ILE A 133 9.56 -7.44 -14.79
CA ILE A 133 8.93 -8.67 -15.28
C ILE A 133 9.47 -9.00 -16.68
N PHE A 134 9.56 -8.01 -17.57
CA PHE A 134 10.15 -8.19 -18.89
C PHE A 134 11.61 -8.65 -18.83
N LEU A 135 12.44 -8.04 -17.97
CA LEU A 135 13.85 -8.38 -17.83
C LEU A 135 14.03 -9.82 -17.33
N VAL A 136 13.26 -10.22 -16.32
CA VAL A 136 13.26 -11.60 -15.81
C VAL A 136 12.83 -12.58 -16.91
N TYR A 137 11.74 -12.28 -17.61
CA TYR A 137 11.27 -13.09 -18.73
C TYR A 137 12.34 -13.21 -19.84
N PHE A 138 12.97 -12.10 -20.23
CA PHE A 138 14.02 -12.07 -21.24
C PHE A 138 15.21 -12.94 -20.85
N CYS A 139 15.68 -12.84 -19.60
CA CYS A 139 16.78 -13.66 -19.08
C CYS A 139 16.45 -15.16 -19.13
N PHE A 140 15.23 -15.56 -18.73
CA PHE A 140 14.79 -16.95 -18.83
C PHE A 140 14.60 -17.42 -20.27
N ASN A 141 14.09 -16.56 -21.16
CA ASN A 141 13.90 -16.88 -22.56
C ASN A 141 15.24 -17.13 -23.29
N MET A 142 16.23 -16.26 -23.08
CA MET A 142 17.60 -16.47 -23.56
C MET A 142 18.18 -17.80 -23.05
N LEU A 143 18.00 -18.09 -21.76
CA LEU A 143 18.50 -19.33 -21.16
C LEU A 143 17.81 -20.58 -21.74
N TYR A 144 16.50 -20.50 -21.98
CA TYR A 144 15.73 -21.56 -22.65
C TYR A 144 16.23 -21.85 -24.07
N HIS A 145 16.65 -20.81 -24.79
CA HIS A 145 17.29 -20.92 -26.11
C HIS A 145 18.80 -21.23 -26.06
N GLY A 146 19.33 -21.62 -24.91
CA GLY A 146 20.71 -22.07 -24.74
C GLY A 146 21.76 -20.96 -24.59
N THR A 147 21.33 -19.69 -24.51
CA THR A 147 22.22 -18.54 -24.31
C THR A 147 22.19 -18.12 -22.85
N ASN A 148 23.29 -18.34 -22.13
CA ASN A 148 23.42 -17.83 -20.76
C ASN A 148 23.74 -16.32 -20.81
N VAL A 149 22.86 -15.50 -20.25
CA VAL A 149 23.01 -14.04 -20.17
C VAL A 149 24.15 -13.56 -19.25
N GLY A 150 24.83 -14.49 -18.57
CA GLY A 150 25.97 -14.22 -17.71
C GLY A 150 25.54 -13.85 -16.29
N VAL A 151 26.40 -14.21 -15.33
CA VAL A 151 26.17 -13.93 -13.90
C VAL A 151 25.93 -12.44 -13.59
N PRO A 152 26.65 -11.47 -14.21
CA PRO A 152 26.44 -10.06 -13.90
C PRO A 152 25.03 -9.55 -14.18
N LEU A 153 24.36 -10.03 -15.26
CA LEU A 153 23.01 -9.59 -15.58
C LEU A 153 21.99 -10.12 -14.58
N TRP A 154 22.15 -11.37 -14.14
CA TRP A 154 21.30 -11.95 -13.09
C TRP A 154 21.43 -11.19 -11.77
N VAL A 155 22.67 -10.90 -11.36
CA VAL A 155 22.94 -10.12 -10.15
C VAL A 155 22.30 -8.73 -10.25
N ALA A 156 22.47 -8.04 -11.38
CA ALA A 156 21.85 -6.73 -11.61
C ALA A 156 20.31 -6.79 -11.56
N THR A 157 19.71 -7.83 -12.15
CA THR A 157 18.25 -8.03 -12.15
C THR A 157 17.71 -8.23 -10.74
N VAL A 158 18.35 -9.11 -9.96
CA VAL A 158 17.95 -9.40 -8.58
C VAL A 158 18.14 -8.17 -7.69
N LEU A 159 19.28 -7.48 -7.80
CA LEU A 159 19.53 -6.25 -7.04
C LEU A 159 18.53 -5.15 -7.39
N ASN A 160 18.24 -4.93 -8.68
CA ASN A 160 17.23 -3.96 -9.10
C ASN A 160 15.86 -4.28 -8.50
N LEU A 161 15.47 -5.55 -8.53
CA LEU A 161 14.19 -6.01 -8.00
C LEU A 161 14.11 -5.83 -6.48
N VAL A 162 15.15 -6.22 -5.74
CA VAL A 162 15.18 -6.06 -4.27
C VAL A 162 15.21 -4.58 -3.87
N LEU A 163 16.14 -3.79 -4.41
CA LEU A 163 16.29 -2.37 -4.05
C LEU A 163 15.03 -1.56 -4.37
N PHE A 164 14.37 -1.86 -5.48
CA PHE A 164 13.14 -1.21 -5.85
C PHE A 164 12.02 -1.51 -4.85
N GLN A 165 11.83 -2.77 -4.46
CA GLN A 165 10.80 -3.12 -3.47
C GLN A 165 11.12 -2.60 -2.07
N MET A 166 12.39 -2.48 -1.70
CA MET A 166 12.82 -1.84 -0.45
C MET A 166 12.40 -0.35 -0.43
N LEU A 167 12.65 0.37 -1.51
CA LEU A 167 12.28 1.78 -1.64
C LEU A 167 10.76 1.97 -1.56
N PHE A 168 10.00 1.18 -2.31
CA PHE A 168 8.55 1.29 -2.38
C PHE A 168 7.85 0.85 -1.09
N ALA A 169 8.46 -0.05 -0.30
CA ALA A 169 7.97 -0.41 1.02
C ALA A 169 7.85 0.80 1.96
N TYR A 170 8.78 1.75 1.89
CA TYR A 170 8.72 2.99 2.68
C TYR A 170 7.96 4.11 1.97
N MET A 171 8.00 4.15 0.64
CA MET A 171 7.39 5.25 -0.12
C MET A 171 5.86 5.23 -0.04
N TRP A 172 5.21 4.07 -0.21
CA TRP A 172 3.75 3.99 -0.20
C TRP A 172 3.10 4.41 1.11
N PRO A 173 3.58 3.95 2.28
CA PRO A 173 3.10 4.47 3.56
C PRO A 173 3.29 5.98 3.70
N GLN A 174 4.42 6.53 3.23
CA GLN A 174 4.65 7.97 3.28
C GLN A 174 3.71 8.75 2.35
N VAL A 175 3.42 8.25 1.14
CA VAL A 175 2.42 8.88 0.23
C VAL A 175 1.04 8.98 0.88
N VAL A 176 0.71 8.04 1.76
CA VAL A 176 -0.60 7.96 2.42
C VAL A 176 -0.66 8.73 3.73
N LEU A 177 0.43 8.70 4.52
CA LEU A 177 0.50 9.28 5.86
C LEU A 177 1.05 10.71 5.87
N LEU A 178 1.92 11.06 4.92
CA LEU A 178 2.62 12.33 4.87
C LEU A 178 2.13 13.14 3.67
N ASP A 179 1.55 14.31 3.93
CA ASP A 179 1.19 15.29 2.91
C ASP A 179 2.44 16.04 2.44
N GLN A 180 3.30 15.37 1.67
CA GLN A 180 4.60 15.87 1.21
C GLN A 180 4.76 15.75 -0.31
N PRO A 181 5.59 16.60 -0.96
CA PRO A 181 5.89 16.45 -2.38
C PRO A 181 6.73 15.19 -2.63
N LEU A 182 6.51 14.55 -3.79
CA LEU A 182 7.13 13.27 -4.15
C LEU A 182 8.66 13.25 -4.05
N SER A 183 9.33 14.35 -4.39
CA SER A 183 10.79 14.45 -4.29
C SER A 183 11.27 14.31 -2.85
N LEU A 184 10.53 14.88 -1.90
CA LEU A 184 10.82 14.75 -0.48
C LEU A 184 10.48 13.33 0.00
N THR A 185 9.34 12.79 -0.41
CA THR A 185 8.96 11.39 -0.11
C THR A 185 10.03 10.42 -0.59
N LEU A 186 10.58 10.61 -1.79
CA LEU A 186 11.63 9.76 -2.34
C LEU A 186 12.92 9.86 -1.54
N LYS A 187 13.37 11.09 -1.23
CA LYS A 187 14.56 11.32 -0.41
C LYS A 187 14.42 10.70 0.99
N ASN A 188 13.26 10.88 1.60
CA ASN A 188 12.91 10.33 2.90
C ASN A 188 12.86 8.80 2.87
N SER A 189 12.28 8.21 1.82
CA SER A 189 12.23 6.76 1.64
C SER A 189 13.61 6.16 1.46
N ILE A 190 14.50 6.80 0.70
CA ILE A 190 15.90 6.38 0.56
C ILE A 190 16.62 6.46 1.91
N ASN A 191 16.45 7.55 2.65
CA ASN A 191 17.05 7.69 3.98
C ASN A 191 16.54 6.63 4.95
N CYS A 192 15.24 6.32 4.96
CA CYS A 192 14.66 5.26 5.78
C CYS A 192 15.19 3.88 5.37
N MET A 193 15.27 3.62 4.06
CA MET A 193 15.82 2.37 3.52
C MET A 193 17.27 2.14 3.96
N ILE A 194 18.11 3.18 3.96
CA ILE A 194 19.50 3.08 4.39
C ILE A 194 19.59 2.95 5.92
N ALA A 195 18.82 3.75 6.67
CA ALA A 195 18.82 3.74 8.13
C ALA A 195 18.31 2.42 8.72
N PHE A 196 17.30 1.81 8.08
CA PHE A 196 16.62 0.59 8.54
C PHE A 196 16.72 -0.54 7.51
N LEU A 197 17.92 -0.75 6.97
CA LEU A 197 18.20 -1.72 5.92
C LEU A 197 17.67 -3.15 6.19
N PRO A 198 17.75 -3.72 7.42
CA PRO A 198 17.24 -5.06 7.68
C PRO A 198 15.71 -5.17 7.53
N HIS A 199 14.96 -4.17 8.02
CA HIS A 199 13.51 -4.13 7.88
C HIS A 199 13.10 -3.88 6.42
N ALA A 200 13.81 -2.96 5.74
CA ALA A 200 13.65 -2.71 4.32
C ALA A 200 13.80 -4.00 3.49
N LEU A 201 14.87 -4.74 3.75
CA LEU A 201 15.18 -6.00 3.07
C LEU A 201 14.15 -7.08 3.40
N ALA A 202 13.74 -7.21 4.66
CA ALA A 202 12.70 -8.15 5.05
C ALA A 202 11.37 -7.87 4.33
N ALA A 203 10.93 -6.61 4.27
CA ALA A 203 9.72 -6.22 3.55
C ALA A 203 9.85 -6.49 2.04
N ALA A 204 11.02 -6.24 1.44
CA ALA A 204 11.26 -6.55 0.04
C ALA A 204 11.21 -8.06 -0.24
N ILE A 205 11.83 -8.89 0.60
CA ILE A 205 11.80 -10.35 0.48
C ILE A 205 10.36 -10.86 0.54
N VAL A 206 9.56 -10.40 1.49
CA VAL A 206 8.14 -10.78 1.60
C VAL A 206 7.38 -10.45 0.32
N GLN A 207 7.56 -9.22 -0.21
CA GLN A 207 6.91 -8.79 -1.44
C GLN A 207 7.31 -9.65 -2.63
N VAL A 208 8.61 -9.86 -2.82
CA VAL A 208 9.17 -10.61 -3.95
C VAL A 208 8.75 -12.07 -3.92
N LEU A 209 8.83 -12.71 -2.76
CA LEU A 209 8.44 -14.12 -2.62
C LEU A 209 6.95 -14.30 -2.84
N PHE A 210 6.10 -13.45 -2.24
CA PHE A 210 4.66 -13.55 -2.41
C PHE A 210 4.25 -13.38 -3.87
N TRP A 211 4.70 -12.31 -4.54
CA TRP A 211 4.37 -12.08 -5.95
C TRP A 211 5.03 -13.10 -6.88
N GLY A 212 6.23 -13.59 -6.55
CA GLY A 212 6.87 -14.69 -7.26
C GLY A 212 6.05 -15.97 -7.23
N VAL A 213 5.49 -16.33 -6.07
CA VAL A 213 4.58 -17.49 -5.93
C VAL A 213 3.29 -17.26 -6.72
N VAL A 214 2.69 -16.07 -6.67
CA VAL A 214 1.50 -15.71 -7.46
C VAL A 214 1.76 -15.93 -8.96
N ILE A 215 2.90 -15.46 -9.47
CA ILE A 215 3.26 -15.59 -10.89
C ILE A 215 3.54 -17.05 -11.25
N LEU A 216 4.31 -17.77 -10.43
CA LEU A 216 4.70 -19.16 -10.69
C LEU A 216 3.50 -20.12 -10.68
N CYS A 217 2.47 -19.82 -9.88
CA CYS A 217 1.28 -20.65 -9.75
C CYS A 217 0.15 -20.30 -10.74
N MET A 218 0.40 -19.49 -11.77
CA MET A 218 -0.63 -19.19 -12.78
C MET A 218 -1.14 -20.47 -13.45
N PRO A 219 -2.47 -20.66 -13.65
CA PRO A 219 -3.55 -19.68 -13.43
C PRO A 219 -4.11 -19.64 -12.00
N LEU A 220 -3.77 -20.61 -11.14
CA LEU A 220 -4.23 -20.65 -9.74
C LEU A 220 -3.81 -19.41 -8.94
N GLY A 221 -2.70 -18.79 -9.32
CA GLY A 221 -2.21 -17.51 -8.79
C GLY A 221 -3.25 -16.38 -8.85
N LEU A 222 -4.17 -16.39 -9.82
CA LEU A 222 -5.27 -15.40 -9.87
C LEU A 222 -6.20 -15.53 -8.66
N PHE A 223 -6.50 -16.75 -8.22
CA PHE A 223 -7.29 -16.96 -7.00
C PHE A 223 -6.52 -16.52 -5.76
N LEU A 224 -5.21 -16.79 -5.71
CA LEU A 224 -4.35 -16.31 -4.62
C LEU A 224 -4.33 -14.77 -4.56
N MET A 225 -4.31 -14.11 -5.73
CA MET A 225 -4.39 -12.65 -5.84
C MET A 225 -5.75 -12.11 -5.37
N LEU A 226 -6.86 -12.78 -5.71
CA LEU A 226 -8.18 -12.35 -5.26
C LEU A 226 -8.39 -12.51 -3.75
N ILE A 227 -7.85 -13.60 -3.17
CA ILE A 227 -8.04 -13.92 -1.74
C ILE A 227 -7.03 -13.18 -0.86
N PHE A 228 -5.74 -13.27 -1.18
CA PHE A 228 -4.64 -12.71 -0.37
C PHE A 228 -3.96 -11.51 -1.01
N GLY A 229 -3.92 -11.46 -2.36
CA GLY A 229 -3.23 -10.48 -3.21
C GLY A 229 -2.55 -9.29 -2.55
N PHE A 230 -3.11 -8.10 -2.77
CA PHE A 230 -2.50 -6.85 -2.37
C PHE A 230 -2.58 -6.61 -0.87
N TRP A 231 -3.66 -7.02 -0.20
CA TRP A 231 -3.84 -6.70 1.21
C TRP A 231 -2.86 -7.44 2.11
N PHE A 232 -2.63 -8.74 1.88
CA PHE A 232 -1.77 -9.54 2.75
C PHE A 232 -0.33 -9.05 2.67
N VAL A 233 0.19 -8.87 1.45
CA VAL A 233 1.56 -8.39 1.26
C VAL A 233 1.74 -6.96 1.80
N THR A 234 0.73 -6.10 1.62
CA THR A 234 0.77 -4.72 2.14
C THR A 234 0.75 -4.72 3.66
N GLU A 235 -0.09 -5.54 4.28
CA GLU A 235 -0.24 -5.64 5.72
C GLU A 235 1.06 -6.14 6.38
N VAL A 236 1.65 -7.24 5.89
CA VAL A 236 2.90 -7.78 6.44
C VAL A 236 4.05 -6.79 6.22
N SER A 237 4.14 -6.19 5.03
CA SER A 237 5.19 -5.19 4.75
C SER A 237 5.04 -3.96 5.63
N CYS A 238 3.81 -3.44 5.79
CA CYS A 238 3.54 -2.30 6.67
C CYS A 238 3.84 -2.64 8.13
N GLN A 239 3.53 -3.84 8.63
CA GLN A 239 3.91 -4.23 10.00
C GLN A 239 5.43 -4.18 10.23
N ILE A 240 6.22 -4.55 9.22
CA ILE A 240 7.68 -4.52 9.29
C ILE A 240 8.19 -3.08 9.34
N VAL A 241 7.68 -2.20 8.47
CA VAL A 241 8.23 -0.83 8.30
C VAL A 241 7.56 0.23 9.16
N TYR A 242 6.37 -0.03 9.70
CA TYR A 242 5.57 0.99 10.40
C TYR A 242 6.28 1.55 11.64
N GLY A 243 6.94 0.69 12.42
CA GLY A 243 7.70 1.13 13.60
C GLY A 243 8.88 2.05 13.24
N ASP A 244 9.51 1.84 12.08
CA ASP A 244 10.58 2.71 11.59
C ASP A 244 10.02 4.08 11.16
N ILE A 245 8.90 4.08 10.43
CA ILE A 245 8.24 5.29 9.96
C ILE A 245 7.76 6.13 11.14
N ASP A 246 7.13 5.50 12.14
CA ASP A 246 6.67 6.20 13.33
C ASP A 246 7.84 6.81 14.12
N ARG A 247 8.96 6.07 14.26
CA ARG A 247 10.18 6.59 14.91
C ARG A 247 10.76 7.81 14.21
N VAL A 248 10.69 7.89 12.87
CA VAL A 248 11.30 8.99 12.10
C VAL A 248 10.36 10.19 11.99
N PHE A 249 9.06 9.96 11.80
CA PHE A 249 8.09 11.01 11.49
C PHE A 249 7.17 11.36 12.67
N HIS A 250 7.29 10.66 13.80
CA HIS A 250 6.45 10.85 14.99
C HIS A 250 4.96 10.85 14.62
N ILE A 251 4.55 9.87 13.79
CA ILE A 251 3.22 9.81 13.18
C ILE A 251 2.16 9.75 14.28
N GLU A 252 2.36 8.92 15.29
CA GLU A 252 1.40 8.76 16.38
C GLU A 252 1.26 10.00 17.24
N GLU A 253 2.36 10.69 17.54
CA GLU A 253 2.33 11.95 18.29
C GLU A 253 1.61 13.05 17.51
N ASN A 254 1.89 13.17 16.21
CA ASN A 254 1.26 14.16 15.36
C ASN A 254 -0.24 13.92 15.22
N ILE A 255 -0.66 12.65 15.09
CA ILE A 255 -2.09 12.30 15.03
C ILE A 255 -2.79 12.58 16.36
N ARG A 256 -2.15 12.28 17.50
CA ARG A 256 -2.70 12.60 18.82
C ARG A 256 -2.91 14.11 18.97
N LYS A 257 -1.90 14.92 18.64
CA LYS A 257 -2.00 16.39 18.66
C LYS A 257 -3.12 16.92 17.77
N MET A 258 -3.30 16.35 16.58
CA MET A 258 -4.39 16.73 15.70
C MET A 258 -5.77 16.41 16.30
N LYS A 259 -5.93 15.22 16.88
CA LYS A 259 -7.19 14.82 17.53
C LYS A 259 -7.49 15.66 18.76
N ASP A 260 -6.48 15.98 19.55
CA ASP A 260 -6.62 16.84 20.73
C ASP A 260 -7.02 18.26 20.31
N ALA A 261 -6.44 18.79 19.23
CA ALA A 261 -6.83 20.08 18.68
C ALA A 261 -8.25 20.09 18.09
N GLU A 262 -8.66 19.01 17.42
CA GLU A 262 -10.05 18.85 16.95
C GLU A 262 -11.04 18.79 18.12
N LEU A 263 -10.69 18.09 19.21
CA LEU A 263 -11.49 18.02 20.42
C LEU A 263 -11.58 19.39 21.12
N GLU A 264 -10.47 20.12 21.24
CA GLU A 264 -10.47 21.48 21.79
C GLU A 264 -11.29 22.46 20.95
N ALA A 265 -11.26 22.32 19.61
CA ALA A 265 -12.07 23.14 18.72
C ALA A 265 -13.57 22.82 18.86
N ALA A 266 -13.93 21.54 18.91
CA ALA A 266 -15.31 21.11 19.13
C ALA A 266 -15.84 21.58 20.50
N LEU A 267 -15.02 21.47 21.57
CA LEU A 267 -15.38 22.00 22.88
C LEU A 267 -15.60 23.52 22.85
N LYS A 268 -14.75 24.27 22.15
CA LYS A 268 -14.93 25.72 21.99
C LYS A 268 -16.20 26.08 21.21
N GLU A 269 -16.58 25.28 20.23
CA GLU A 269 -17.83 25.46 19.47
C GLU A 269 -19.05 25.18 20.36
N ASP A 270 -19.04 24.07 21.12
CA ASP A 270 -20.08 23.73 22.10
C ASP A 270 -20.22 24.82 23.20
N TYR A 271 -19.10 25.37 23.70
CA TYR A 271 -19.13 26.47 24.67
C TYR A 271 -19.57 27.82 24.06
N ALA A 272 -19.38 28.03 22.76
CA ALA A 272 -19.79 29.27 22.09
C ALA A 272 -21.28 29.30 21.74
N ASP A 273 -21.90 28.14 21.48
CA ASP A 273 -23.35 28.02 21.27
C ASP A 273 -24.15 28.24 22.57
N ASP A 274 -23.62 27.83 23.73
CA ASP A 274 -24.24 28.02 25.06
C ASP A 274 -24.21 29.49 25.55
N ASP A 275 -23.40 30.35 24.92
CA ASP A 275 -23.28 31.79 25.21
C ASP A 275 -24.17 32.67 24.29
N THR A 276 -25.04 32.07 23.46
CA THR A 276 -26.07 32.85 22.73
C THR A 276 -27.24 33.15 23.67
N PRO A 277 -27.47 34.42 24.07
CA PRO A 277 -28.62 34.74 24.90
C PRO A 277 -29.89 34.50 24.08
N GLU A 278 -30.77 33.62 24.58
CA GLU A 278 -32.14 33.49 24.11
C GLU A 278 -32.80 34.89 24.16
N GLU A 279 -33.01 35.51 22.99
CA GLU A 279 -33.84 36.71 22.83
C GLU A 279 -35.34 36.39 22.92
#